data_AF-A0A1E4R6Q4-F1
#
_entry.id   AF-A0A1E4R6Q4-F1
#
_cell.length_a   1.000
_cell.length_b   1.000
_cell.length_c   1.000
_cell.angle_alpha   90.00
_cell.angle_beta   90.00
_cell.angle_gamma   90.00
#
_symmetry.space_group_name_H-M   'P 1'
#
loop_
_entity.id
_entity.type
_entity.pdbx_description
1 polymer ?
#
loop_
_entity_poly.entity_id
_entity_poly.type
_entity_poly.pdbx_seq_one_letter_code
_entity_poly.pdbx_strand_id
1 'polypeptide(L)'
;MKKIVFALLLSVLVVGAAFMIYLKSNPPLVIQSYTSKQGNEAVKIIAIENKGLREIKLKQLLVNEKLPDSAELVISKSEPFEVETKLEGNTNMSFHKLTQVKVLPRSYIDQQAIGKQPQHYAVQVNAADIKKVKIQYEYLRIPFTLTAELQQGQ
;
A
#
# COMPACT_ATOMS: atom_id res chain seq x y z
N MET A 1 0.06 -15.04 44.47
CA MET A 1 0.58 -13.88 43.70
C MET A 1 1.57 -14.29 42.60
N LYS A 2 2.72 -14.92 42.89
CA LYS A 2 3.73 -15.30 41.87
C LYS A 2 3.18 -16.12 40.69
N LYS A 3 2.32 -17.11 40.95
CA LYS A 3 1.68 -17.94 39.91
C LYS A 3 0.72 -17.16 39.00
N ILE A 4 -0.02 -16.20 39.56
CA ILE A 4 -0.97 -15.36 38.81
C ILE A 4 -0.21 -14.37 37.92
N VAL A 5 0.83 -13.73 38.46
CA VAL A 5 1.70 -12.84 37.68
C VAL A 5 2.39 -13.61 36.56
N PHE A 6 2.88 -14.82 36.83
CA PHE A 6 3.47 -15.68 35.81
C PHE A 6 2.45 -16.07 34.73
N ALA A 7 1.23 -16.47 35.11
CA ALA A 7 0.17 -16.81 34.16
C ALA A 7 -0.22 -15.60 33.29
N LEU A 8 -0.32 -14.41 33.87
CA LEU A 8 -0.58 -13.17 33.14
C LEU A 8 0.54 -12.86 32.14
N LEU A 9 1.80 -12.92 32.57
CA LEU A 9 2.94 -12.71 31.68
C LEU A 9 2.95 -13.72 30.53
N LEU A 10 2.73 -15.01 30.82
CA LEU A 10 2.65 -16.05 29.80
C LEU A 10 1.50 -15.80 28.82
N SER A 11 0.33 -15.37 29.31
CA SER A 11 -0.82 -15.06 28.46
C SER A 11 -0.54 -13.91 27.48
N VAL A 12 0.11 -12.83 27.95
CA VAL A 12 0.49 -11.69 27.11
C VAL A 12 1.50 -12.12 26.05
N LEU A 13 2.48 -12.97 26.41
CA LEU A 13 3.45 -13.51 25.46
C LEU A 13 2.79 -14.38 24.39
N VAL A 14 1.87 -15.28 24.79
CA VAL A 14 1.16 -16.16 23.85
C VAL A 14 0.28 -15.35 22.90
N VAL A 15 -0.49 -14.39 23.41
CA VAL A 15 -1.34 -13.52 22.57
C VAL A 15 -0.49 -12.65 21.65
N GLY A 16 0.61 -12.09 22.16
CA GLY A 16 1.55 -11.30 21.37
C GLY A 16 2.19 -12.11 20.24
N ALA A 17 2.62 -13.34 20.52
CA ALA A 17 3.19 -14.24 19.52
C ALA A 17 2.14 -14.63 18.46
N ALA A 18 0.94 -15.01 18.88
CA ALA A 18 -0.17 -15.32 17.97
C ALA A 18 -0.52 -14.12 17.07
N PHE A 19 -0.56 -12.92 17.65
CA PHE A 19 -0.80 -11.69 16.91
C PHE A 19 0.30 -11.39 15.88
N MET A 20 1.57 -11.58 16.24
CA MET A 20 2.70 -11.40 15.31
C MET A 20 2.65 -12.39 14.15
N ILE A 21 2.30 -13.67 14.43
CA ILE A 21 2.11 -14.68 13.39
C ILE A 21 0.97 -14.26 12.46
N TYR A 22 -0.17 -13.86 13.03
CA TYR A 22 -1.32 -13.39 12.27
C TYR A 22 -0.96 -12.24 11.31
N LEU A 23 -0.23 -11.22 11.79
CA LEU A 23 0.20 -10.09 10.97
C LEU A 23 1.15 -10.49 9.83
N LYS A 24 2.07 -11.43 10.09
CA LYS A 24 3.01 -11.94 9.06
C LYS A 24 2.29 -12.73 7.98
N SER A 25 1.29 -13.53 8.36
CA SER A 25 0.48 -14.33 7.44
C SER A 25 -0.58 -13.52 6.70
N ASN A 26 -1.04 -12.41 7.29
CA ASN A 26 -2.06 -11.52 6.72
C ASN A 26 -1.50 -10.10 6.64
N PRO A 27 -0.51 -9.84 5.76
CA PRO A 27 0.06 -8.51 5.62
C PRO A 27 -1.04 -7.50 5.23
N PRO A 28 -1.07 -6.30 5.86
CA PRO A 28 -2.20 -5.39 5.73
C PRO A 28 -2.23 -4.65 4.38
N LEU A 29 -1.11 -4.52 3.68
CA LEU A 29 -1.06 -3.92 2.35
C LEU A 29 -1.28 -4.96 1.26
N VAL A 30 -2.20 -4.68 0.35
CA VAL A 30 -2.45 -5.52 -0.84
C VAL A 30 -2.45 -4.67 -2.11
N ILE A 31 -2.13 -5.30 -3.25
CA ILE A 31 -2.35 -4.73 -4.58
C ILE A 31 -3.75 -5.14 -5.03
N GLN A 32 -4.54 -4.19 -5.50
CA GLN A 32 -5.90 -4.41 -6.02
C GLN A 32 -5.89 -4.62 -7.53
N SER A 33 -5.17 -3.75 -8.24
CA SER A 33 -5.04 -3.76 -9.68
C SER A 33 -3.74 -3.06 -10.08
N TYR A 34 -3.34 -3.22 -11.33
CA TYR A 34 -2.32 -2.40 -11.94
C TYR A 34 -2.64 -2.15 -13.40
N THR A 35 -2.24 -0.99 -13.89
CA THR A 35 -2.35 -0.62 -15.31
C THR A 35 -1.13 0.17 -15.74
N SER A 36 -0.89 0.25 -17.04
CA SER A 36 0.05 1.20 -17.62
C SER A 36 -0.65 2.54 -17.87
N LYS A 37 0.10 3.65 -17.81
CA LYS A 37 -0.40 4.94 -18.27
C LYS A 37 -0.66 4.84 -19.78
N GLN A 38 -1.79 5.38 -20.23
CA GLN A 38 -2.15 5.36 -21.65
C GLN A 38 -1.02 5.98 -22.50
N GLY A 39 -0.56 5.25 -23.51
CA GLY A 39 0.53 5.68 -24.39
C GLY A 39 1.93 5.65 -23.76
N ASN A 40 2.10 5.13 -22.54
CA ASN A 40 3.40 5.01 -21.89
C ASN A 40 3.49 3.79 -20.96
N GLU A 41 4.03 2.68 -21.49
CA GLU A 41 4.22 1.43 -20.75
C GLU A 41 5.30 1.50 -19.67
N ALA A 42 6.20 2.49 -19.72
CA ALA A 42 7.21 2.70 -18.69
C ALA A 42 6.62 3.26 -17.39
N VAL A 43 5.39 3.80 -17.45
CA VAL A 43 4.67 4.29 -16.27
C VAL A 43 3.58 3.31 -15.90
N LYS A 44 3.70 2.69 -14.73
CA LYS A 44 2.64 1.84 -14.15
C LYS A 44 1.97 2.52 -12.97
N ILE A 45 0.66 2.33 -12.87
CA ILE A 45 -0.18 2.72 -11.75
C ILE A 45 -0.58 1.44 -11.04
N ILE A 46 -0.19 1.30 -9.77
CA ILE A 46 -0.42 0.10 -8.96
C ILE A 46 -1.38 0.49 -7.85
N ALA A 47 -2.65 0.12 -7.98
CA ALA A 47 -3.65 0.40 -6.96
C ALA A 47 -3.36 -0.45 -5.71
N ILE A 48 -3.31 0.21 -4.56
CA ILE A 48 -3.01 -0.42 -3.29
C ILE A 48 -4.15 -0.16 -2.29
N GLU A 49 -4.36 -1.13 -1.41
CA GLU A 49 -5.33 -1.02 -0.34
C GLU A 49 -4.71 -1.45 0.99
N ASN A 50 -5.01 -0.69 2.04
CA ASN A 50 -4.72 -1.07 3.40
C ASN A 50 -5.94 -1.77 4.01
N LYS A 51 -5.86 -3.09 4.14
CA LYS A 51 -6.85 -3.96 4.82
C LYS A 51 -6.61 -4.08 6.33
N GLY A 52 -5.58 -3.42 6.84
CA GLY A 52 -5.25 -3.39 8.26
C GLY A 52 -6.23 -2.53 9.08
N LEU A 53 -5.99 -2.50 10.39
CA LEU A 53 -6.77 -1.72 11.36
C LEU A 53 -6.18 -0.34 11.64
N ARG A 54 -4.97 -0.08 11.13
CA ARG A 54 -4.18 1.14 11.34
C ARG A 54 -3.54 1.58 10.04
N GLU A 55 -3.02 2.80 10.06
CA GLU A 55 -2.35 3.42 8.92
C GLU A 55 -1.05 2.67 8.57
N ILE A 56 -0.69 2.70 7.29
CA ILE A 56 0.58 2.19 6.77
C ILE A 56 1.48 3.33 6.35
N LYS A 57 2.77 3.25 6.68
CA LYS A 57 3.80 4.16 6.18
C LYS A 57 4.60 3.47 5.08
N LEU A 58 4.43 3.88 3.83
CA LEU A 58 5.30 3.42 2.74
C LEU A 58 6.72 3.95 2.96
N LYS A 59 7.72 3.16 2.54
CA LYS A 59 9.13 3.48 2.71
C LYS A 59 9.84 3.58 1.36
N GLN A 60 9.77 2.51 0.58
CA GLN A 60 10.50 2.39 -0.67
C GLN A 60 9.74 1.47 -1.62
N LEU A 61 9.89 1.73 -2.92
CA LEU A 61 9.47 0.81 -3.97
C LEU A 61 10.71 0.44 -4.79
N LEU A 62 10.86 -0.85 -5.08
CA LEU A 62 11.85 -1.37 -6.01
C LEU A 62 11.14 -1.99 -7.21
N VAL A 63 11.68 -1.76 -8.40
CA VAL A 63 11.31 -2.42 -9.65
C VAL A 63 12.44 -3.36 -10.03
N ASN A 64 12.13 -4.64 -10.26
CA ASN A 64 13.14 -5.64 -10.64
C ASN A 64 14.37 -5.62 -9.70
N GLU A 65 14.13 -5.50 -8.39
CA GLU A 65 15.15 -5.38 -7.32
C GLU A 65 16.04 -4.12 -7.38
N LYS A 66 15.68 -3.10 -8.16
CA LYS A 66 16.40 -1.82 -8.28
C LYS A 66 15.49 -0.62 -7.99
N LEU A 67 16.09 0.53 -7.71
CA LEU A 67 15.35 1.78 -7.62
C LEU A 67 14.77 2.16 -8.99
N PRO A 68 13.49 2.55 -9.08
CA PRO A 68 12.91 3.10 -10.30
C PRO A 68 13.41 4.53 -10.57
N ASP A 69 13.13 5.05 -11.77
CA ASP A 69 13.43 6.45 -12.11
C ASP A 69 12.60 7.42 -11.25
N SER A 70 11.35 7.06 -10.98
CA SER A 70 10.52 7.73 -9.97
C SER A 70 9.44 6.83 -9.41
N ALA A 71 9.01 7.11 -8.17
CA ALA A 71 7.87 6.48 -7.55
C ALA A 71 7.13 7.46 -6.63
N GLU A 72 5.82 7.58 -6.83
CA GLU A 72 4.97 8.53 -6.12
C GLU A 72 3.70 7.84 -5.60
N LEU A 73 3.26 8.24 -4.41
CA LEU A 73 1.94 7.89 -3.90
C LEU A 73 0.91 8.81 -4.54
N VAL A 74 -0.03 8.23 -5.26
CA VAL A 74 -1.18 8.91 -5.84
C VAL A 74 -2.38 8.69 -4.94
N ILE A 75 -3.04 9.78 -4.57
CA ILE A 75 -4.26 9.75 -3.77
C ILE A 75 -5.38 10.34 -4.62
N SER A 76 -6.42 9.55 -4.87
CA SER A 76 -7.65 9.98 -5.53
C SER A 76 -8.76 10.17 -4.51
N LYS A 77 -9.52 11.25 -4.64
CA LYS A 77 -10.69 11.56 -3.81
C LYS A 77 -12.02 11.18 -4.46
N SER A 78 -12.02 10.64 -5.68
CA SER A 78 -13.26 10.42 -6.43
C SER A 78 -13.36 9.07 -7.13
N GLU A 79 -12.32 8.67 -7.83
CA GLU A 79 -12.37 7.51 -8.73
C GLU A 79 -11.23 6.52 -8.45
N PRO A 80 -11.46 5.21 -8.66
CA PRO A 80 -10.41 4.21 -8.60
C PRO A 80 -9.42 4.35 -9.75
N PHE A 81 -8.33 3.59 -9.67
CA PHE A 81 -7.27 3.58 -10.68
C PHE A 81 -7.49 2.43 -11.68
N GLU A 82 -7.91 2.80 -12.89
CA GLU A 82 -8.25 1.94 -14.01
C GLU A 82 -7.52 2.42 -15.28
N VAL A 83 -7.67 1.68 -16.39
CA VAL A 83 -6.91 1.89 -17.64
C VAL A 83 -7.09 3.31 -18.22
N GLU A 84 -8.24 3.94 -17.97
CA GLU A 84 -8.60 5.26 -18.50
C GLU A 84 -8.52 6.40 -17.48
N THR A 85 -8.01 6.14 -16.28
CA THR A 85 -7.92 7.16 -15.23
C THR A 85 -7.05 8.32 -15.69
N LYS A 86 -7.67 9.50 -15.86
CA LYS A 86 -6.95 10.74 -16.16
C LYS A 86 -6.20 11.19 -14.92
N LEU A 87 -4.91 10.91 -14.89
CA LEU A 87 -4.01 11.35 -13.82
C LEU A 87 -3.66 12.85 -13.93
N GLU A 88 -3.44 13.33 -15.15
CA GLU A 88 -3.03 14.70 -15.40
C GLU A 88 -4.24 15.64 -15.43
N GLY A 89 -4.11 16.80 -14.78
CA GLY A 89 -5.17 17.82 -14.70
C GLY A 89 -6.36 17.45 -13.81
N ASN A 90 -6.31 16.30 -13.12
CA ASN A 90 -7.38 15.86 -12.25
C ASN A 90 -7.26 16.52 -10.86
N THR A 91 -8.18 17.45 -10.57
CA THR A 91 -8.21 18.21 -9.32
C THR A 91 -8.56 17.37 -8.09
N ASN A 92 -9.09 16.15 -8.29
CA ASN A 92 -9.36 15.19 -7.23
C ASN A 92 -8.17 14.26 -6.95
N MET A 93 -7.06 14.41 -7.67
CA MET A 93 -5.85 13.63 -7.46
C MET A 93 -4.72 14.49 -6.91
N SER A 94 -3.86 13.84 -6.12
CA SER A 94 -2.66 14.47 -5.58
C SER A 94 -1.51 13.47 -5.55
N PHE A 95 -0.30 13.98 -5.81
CA PHE A 95 0.93 13.22 -5.91
C PHE A 95 1.83 13.56 -4.74
N HIS A 96 2.37 12.54 -4.09
CA HIS A 96 3.18 12.70 -2.87
C HIS A 96 4.38 11.77 -2.93
N LYS A 97 5.46 12.13 -2.24
CA LYS A 97 6.53 11.15 -1.98
C LYS A 97 5.96 9.97 -1.20
N LEU A 98 6.46 8.76 -1.45
CA LEU A 98 6.00 7.55 -0.75
C LEU A 98 5.97 7.70 0.78
N THR A 99 6.96 8.40 1.35
CA THR A 99 7.12 8.56 2.80
C THR A 99 6.34 9.73 3.41
N GLN A 100 5.73 10.59 2.58
CA GLN A 100 5.13 11.86 3.00
C GLN A 100 3.75 11.67 3.63
N VAL A 101 2.95 10.76 3.08
CA VAL A 101 1.57 10.50 3.54
C VAL A 101 1.41 9.03 3.89
N LYS A 102 0.58 8.76 4.88
CA LYS A 102 0.25 7.39 5.28
C LYS A 102 -0.98 6.89 4.51
N VAL A 103 -1.00 5.61 4.21
CA VAL A 103 -2.16 4.95 3.58
C VAL A 103 -3.16 4.60 4.67
N LEU A 104 -4.32 5.27 4.65
CA LEU A 104 -5.40 5.02 5.60
C LEU A 104 -6.00 3.62 5.37
N PRO A 105 -6.40 2.92 6.45
CA PRO A 105 -7.14 1.68 6.30
C PRO A 105 -8.50 1.96 5.65
N ARG A 106 -9.01 1.00 4.85
CA ARG A 106 -10.29 1.16 4.16
C ARG A 106 -11.45 1.48 5.10
N SER A 107 -11.41 0.95 6.33
CA SER A 107 -12.43 1.22 7.34
C SER A 107 -12.50 2.67 7.83
N TYR A 108 -11.46 3.48 7.56
CA TYR A 108 -11.44 4.90 7.92
C TYR A 108 -11.93 5.81 6.77
N ILE A 109 -12.21 5.24 5.60
CA ILE A 109 -12.61 5.97 4.41
C ILE A 109 -14.13 5.90 4.29
N ASP A 110 -14.79 7.06 4.43
CA ASP A 110 -16.19 7.18 4.06
C ASP A 110 -16.32 7.40 2.54
N GLN A 111 -16.82 6.36 1.88
CA GLN A 111 -16.99 6.29 0.42
C GLN A 111 -18.02 7.29 -0.12
N GLN A 112 -18.85 7.88 0.73
CA GLN A 112 -19.85 8.87 0.34
C GLN A 112 -19.27 10.29 0.28
N ALA A 113 -18.11 10.55 0.91
CA ALA A 113 -17.45 11.86 0.91
C ALA A 113 -16.52 12.07 -0.30
N ILE A 114 -17.05 11.85 -1.50
CA ILE A 114 -16.38 12.06 -2.79
C ILE A 114 -15.88 13.50 -2.91
N GLY A 115 -14.64 13.68 -3.38
CA GLY A 115 -13.96 14.97 -3.57
C GLY A 115 -13.43 15.61 -2.28
N LYS A 116 -13.83 15.13 -1.10
CA LYS A 116 -13.51 15.75 0.19
C LYS A 116 -12.32 15.07 0.88
N GLN A 117 -12.29 13.74 0.90
CA GLN A 117 -11.26 12.96 1.56
C GLN A 117 -10.63 11.91 0.62
N PRO A 118 -9.45 11.36 0.97
CA PRO A 118 -8.86 10.25 0.23
C PRO A 118 -9.82 9.08 0.10
N GLN A 119 -10.03 8.60 -1.12
CA GLN A 119 -10.89 7.45 -1.44
C GLN A 119 -10.07 6.25 -1.92
N HIS A 120 -9.06 6.51 -2.75
CA HIS A 120 -8.24 5.48 -3.37
C HIS A 120 -6.76 5.85 -3.31
N TYR A 121 -5.92 4.82 -3.21
CA TYR A 121 -4.46 4.95 -3.19
C TYR A 121 -3.85 4.12 -4.31
N ALA A 122 -2.85 4.68 -4.97
CA ALA A 122 -2.00 3.95 -5.90
C ALA A 122 -0.55 4.38 -5.74
N VAL A 123 0.37 3.53 -6.21
CA VAL A 123 1.74 3.95 -6.47
C VAL A 123 1.92 4.09 -7.96
N GLN A 124 2.25 5.31 -8.41
CA GLN A 124 2.75 5.54 -9.75
C GLN A 124 4.24 5.27 -9.75
N VAL A 125 4.72 4.45 -10.69
CA VAL A 125 6.14 4.12 -10.84
C VAL A 125 6.54 4.32 -12.30
N ASN A 126 7.68 4.97 -12.50
CA ASN A 126 8.32 5.09 -13.81
C ASN A 126 9.63 4.30 -13.80
N ALA A 127 9.72 3.29 -14.66
CA ALA A 127 10.93 2.52 -14.90
C ALA A 127 10.79 1.73 -16.22
N ALA A 128 11.92 1.39 -16.83
CA ALA A 128 11.93 0.47 -17.97
C ALA A 128 11.56 -0.97 -17.55
N ASP A 129 10.75 -1.65 -18.38
CA ASP A 129 10.49 -3.10 -18.30
C ASP A 129 10.01 -3.58 -16.90
N ILE A 130 8.96 -2.96 -16.37
CA ILE A 130 8.45 -3.25 -15.02
C ILE A 130 7.79 -4.63 -14.97
N LYS A 131 8.54 -5.64 -14.53
CA LYS A 131 8.10 -7.05 -14.40
C LYS A 131 7.75 -7.42 -12.96
N LYS A 132 8.47 -6.85 -11.99
CA LYS A 132 8.32 -7.17 -10.58
C LYS A 132 8.41 -5.92 -9.74
N VAL A 133 7.54 -5.80 -8.75
CA VAL A 133 7.57 -4.72 -7.77
C VAL A 133 7.73 -5.26 -6.36
N LYS A 134 8.49 -4.53 -5.57
CA LYS A 134 8.66 -4.77 -4.13
C LYS A 134 8.38 -3.47 -3.38
N ILE A 135 7.27 -3.43 -2.65
CA ILE A 135 6.86 -2.28 -1.84
C ILE A 135 7.23 -2.56 -0.39
N GLN A 136 8.16 -1.78 0.14
CA GLN A 136 8.55 -1.81 1.53
C GLN A 136 7.72 -0.80 2.32
N TYR A 137 7.18 -1.23 3.45
CA TYR A 137 6.33 -0.41 4.29
C TYR A 137 6.45 -0.79 5.76
N GLU A 138 5.92 0.08 6.61
CA GLU A 138 5.85 -0.11 8.05
C GLU A 138 4.39 -0.11 8.50
N TYR A 139 4.04 -1.09 9.32
CA TYR A 139 2.74 -1.20 9.96
C TYR A 139 2.95 -1.54 11.43
N LEU A 140 2.38 -0.76 12.34
CA LEU A 140 2.61 -0.88 13.79
C LEU A 140 4.10 -0.92 14.18
N ARG A 141 4.94 -0.14 13.48
CA ARG A 141 6.42 -0.12 13.62
C ARG A 141 7.13 -1.41 13.23
N ILE A 142 6.43 -2.36 12.61
CA ILE A 142 7.00 -3.60 12.09
C ILE A 142 7.24 -3.42 10.59
N PRO A 143 8.45 -3.76 10.08
CA PRO A 143 8.73 -3.69 8.66
C PRO A 143 8.08 -4.86 7.92
N PHE A 144 7.47 -4.55 6.78
CA PHE A 144 6.88 -5.51 5.85
C PHE A 144 7.37 -5.27 4.43
N THR A 145 7.22 -6.31 3.62
CA THR A 145 7.51 -6.26 2.19
C THR A 145 6.37 -6.92 1.44
N LEU A 146 5.74 -6.18 0.54
CA LEU A 146 4.81 -6.72 -0.45
C LEU A 146 5.56 -6.91 -1.76
N THR A 147 5.57 -8.13 -2.30
CA THR A 147 6.18 -8.44 -3.58
C THR A 147 5.11 -8.92 -4.53
N ALA A 148 5.12 -8.42 -5.77
CA ALA A 148 4.21 -8.87 -6.81
C ALA A 148 4.92 -8.90 -8.17
N GLU A 149 4.63 -9.94 -8.94
CA GLU A 149 4.96 -9.98 -10.35
C GLU A 149 3.84 -9.32 -11.13
N LEU A 150 4.20 -8.35 -11.96
CA LEU A 150 3.31 -7.63 -12.84
C LEU A 150 3.46 -8.29 -14.22
N GLN A 151 2.70 -9.35 -14.47
CA GLN A 151 2.71 -9.98 -15.78
C GLN A 151 2.20 -8.97 -16.82
N GLN A 152 2.80 -8.95 -18.01
CA GLN A 152 2.13 -8.38 -19.16
C GLN A 152 0.88 -9.24 -19.38
N GLY A 153 -0.30 -8.63 -19.38
CA GLY A 153 -1.53 -9.33 -19.74
C GLY A 153 -1.33 -10.08 -21.05
N GLN A 154 -1.88 -11.30 -21.11
CA GLN A 154 -2.12 -12.01 -22.36
C GLN A 154 -3.00 -11.19 -23.29
#